data_AF-R5GRK0-F1
#
_entry.id   AF-R5GRK0-F1
#
_cell.length_a   1.000
_cell.length_b   1.000
_cell.length_c   1.000
_cell.angle_alpha   90.00
_cell.angle_beta   90.00
_cell.angle_gamma   90.00
#
_symmetry.space_group_name_H-M   'P 1'
#
loop_
_entity.id
_entity.type
_entity.pdbx_description
1 polymer ?
#
loop_
_entity_poly.entity_id
_entity_poly.type
_entity_poly.pdbx_seq_one_letter_code
_entity_poly.pdbx_strand_id
1 'polypeptide(L)' 'MRKAPKEEVIKAITEGIVFRRAPRQTEEKTGVKTKAKKKSYISGQHGSGAAKKKAEIRQRRANRHKK' A
#
# COMPACT_ATOMS: atom_id res chain seq x y z
N MET A 1 -3.77 -34.15 -22.21
CA MET A 1 -4.46 -32.84 -22.28
C MET A 1 -5.96 -33.12 -22.39
N ARG A 2 -6.81 -32.53 -21.54
CA ARG A 2 -8.27 -32.71 -21.69
C ARG A 2 -8.70 -32.03 -22.99
N LYS A 3 -9.41 -32.75 -23.86
CA LYS A 3 -10.00 -32.18 -25.07
C LYS A 3 -11.25 -31.39 -24.69
N ALA A 4 -11.39 -30.18 -25.21
CA ALA A 4 -12.61 -29.40 -25.02
C ALA A 4 -13.81 -30.11 -25.68
N PRO A 5 -14.99 -30.09 -25.06
CA PRO A 5 -16.21 -30.61 -25.67
C PRO A 5 -16.56 -29.80 -26.94
N LYS A 6 -17.13 -30.48 -27.94
CA LYS A 6 -17.47 -29.88 -29.25
C LYS A 6 -18.41 -28.68 -29.11
N GLU A 7 -19.31 -28.71 -28.14
CA GLU A 7 -20.27 -27.64 -27.84
C GLU A 7 -19.59 -26.34 -27.41
N GLU A 8 -18.53 -26.43 -26.61
CA GLU A 8 -17.75 -25.26 -26.16
C GLU A 8 -17.00 -24.62 -27.33
N VAL A 9 -16.49 -25.45 -28.26
CA VAL A 9 -15.83 -24.98 -29.48
C VAL A 9 -16.81 -24.27 -30.40
N ILE A 10 -18.00 -24.83 -30.62
CA ILE A 10 -19.04 -24.22 -31.46
C ILE A 10 -19.47 -22.89 -30.86
N LYS A 11 -19.75 -22.85 -29.55
CA LYS A 11 -20.15 -21.62 -28.85
C LYS A 11 -19.10 -20.52 -28.96
N ALA A 12 -17.82 -20.87 -28.79
CA ALA A 12 -16.71 -19.93 -28.94
C ALA A 12 -16.59 -19.36 -30.38
N ILE A 13 -16.92 -20.16 -31.39
CA ILE A 13 -16.91 -19.74 -32.80
C ILE A 13 -18.11 -18.84 -33.12
N THR A 14 -19.29 -19.13 -32.59
CA THR A 14 -20.53 -18.39 -32.91
C THR A 14 -20.70 -17.10 -32.12
N GLU A 15 -20.38 -17.10 -30.83
CA GLU A 15 -20.60 -15.97 -29.92
C GLU A 15 -19.33 -15.12 -29.72
N GLY A 16 -18.16 -15.67 -30.08
CA GLY A 16 -16.85 -15.04 -29.90
C GLY A 16 -16.30 -15.16 -28.47
N ILE A 17 -14.96 -15.17 -28.35
CA ILE A 17 -14.27 -15.28 -27.05
C ILE A 17 -13.95 -13.88 -26.51
N VAL A 18 -14.45 -13.57 -25.31
CA VAL A 18 -14.14 -12.32 -24.59
C VAL A 18 -13.01 -12.54 -23.59
N PHE A 19 -11.83 -11.96 -23.86
CA PHE A 19 -10.71 -11.99 -22.92
C PHE A 19 -10.91 -10.98 -21.78
N ARG A 20 -11.29 -11.48 -20.60
CA ARG A 20 -11.32 -10.67 -19.38
C ARG A 20 -9.92 -10.58 -18.78
N ARG A 21 -9.52 -9.38 -18.38
CA ARG A 21 -8.27 -9.16 -17.65
C ARG A 21 -8.31 -9.93 -16.33
N ALA A 22 -7.23 -10.61 -15.98
CA ALA A 22 -7.06 -11.21 -14.66
C ALA A 22 -7.27 -10.14 -13.56
N PRO A 23 -7.96 -10.47 -12.45
CA PRO A 23 -8.08 -9.54 -11.34
C PRO A 23 -6.66 -9.15 -10.90
N ARG A 24 -6.40 -7.83 -10.83
CA ARG A 24 -5.14 -7.34 -10.26
C ARG A 24 -5.08 -7.87 -8.84
N GLN A 25 -4.19 -8.83 -8.58
CA GLN A 25 -3.79 -9.08 -7.21
C GLN A 25 -3.30 -7.75 -6.65
N THR A 26 -3.89 -7.31 -5.55
CA THR A 26 -3.39 -6.17 -4.81
C THR A 26 -2.02 -6.57 -4.31
N GLU A 27 -0.99 -6.19 -5.07
CA GLU A 27 0.39 -6.29 -4.63
C GLU A 27 0.45 -5.75 -3.19
N GLU A 28 0.80 -6.58 -2.23
CA GLU A 28 1.14 -6.15 -0.89
C GLU A 28 2.40 -5.30 -0.99
N LYS A 29 2.18 -4.01 -1.20
CA LYS A 29 3.23 -3.03 -1.47
C LYS A 29 3.98 -2.77 -0.17
N THR A 30 5.11 -3.44 -0.01
CA THR A 30 6.17 -3.28 0.99
C THR A 30 6.83 -1.89 0.95
N GLY A 31 6.04 -0.83 1.13
CA GLY A 31 6.56 0.53 1.09
C GLY A 31 5.59 1.60 1.59
N VAL A 32 6.16 2.66 2.15
CA VAL A 32 5.46 3.83 2.69
C VAL A 32 5.04 4.77 1.54
N LYS A 33 3.95 4.43 0.84
CA LYS A 33 3.56 5.09 -0.42
C LYS A 33 2.78 6.40 -0.27
N THR A 34 2.05 6.60 0.82
CA THR A 34 1.19 7.79 0.97
C THR A 34 1.85 8.87 1.84
N LYS A 35 1.51 10.14 1.59
CA LYS A 35 1.91 11.27 2.45
C LYS A 35 1.55 11.01 3.91
N ALA A 36 0.38 10.42 4.15
CA ALA A 36 -0.07 10.02 5.49
C ALA A 36 0.85 8.97 6.14
N LYS A 37 1.18 7.88 5.43
CA LYS A 37 2.07 6.83 5.95
C LYS A 37 3.50 7.36 6.20
N LYS A 38 4.01 8.23 5.32
CA LYS A 38 5.33 8.90 5.50
C LYS A 38 5.32 9.80 6.72
N LYS A 39 4.25 10.59 6.89
CA LYS A 39 4.08 11.46 8.06
C LYS A 39 4.06 10.64 9.35
N SER A 40 3.30 9.54 9.39
CA SER A 40 3.21 8.65 10.54
C SER A 40 4.56 8.04 10.93
N TYR A 41 5.38 7.63 9.96
CA TYR A 41 6.74 7.12 10.22
C TYR A 41 7.66 8.21 10.80
N ILE A 42 7.59 9.43 10.26
CA ILE A 42 8.44 10.55 10.70
C ILE A 42 8.02 11.07 12.07
N SER A 43 6.74 11.29 12.32
CA SER A 43 6.25 11.84 13.60
C SER A 43 6.17 10.80 14.70
N GLY A 44 6.04 9.52 14.35
CA GLY A 44 5.67 8.45 15.28
C GLY A 44 4.22 8.57 15.75
N GLN A 45 3.70 7.49 16.33
CA GLN A 45 2.43 7.52 17.06
C GLN A 45 2.58 8.23 18.42
N HIS A 46 1.47 8.69 19.00
CA HIS A 46 1.48 9.28 20.33
C HIS A 46 2.02 8.29 21.36
N GLY A 47 2.87 8.77 22.27
CA GLY A 47 3.52 7.91 23.28
C GLY A 47 4.68 7.04 22.77
N SER A 48 4.91 6.96 21.46
CA SER A 48 6.04 6.21 20.89
C SER A 48 7.40 6.85 21.25
N GLY A 49 8.48 6.05 21.21
CA GLY A 49 9.84 6.54 21.48
C GLY A 49 10.27 7.71 20.58
N ALA A 50 9.88 7.66 19.29
CA ALA A 50 10.12 8.75 18.34
C ALA A 50 9.40 10.05 18.75
N ALA A 51 8.16 9.95 19.24
CA ALA A 51 7.40 11.10 19.71
C ALA A 51 8.05 11.75 20.95
N LYS A 52 8.49 10.92 21.92
CA LYS A 52 9.19 11.37 23.13
C LYS A 52 10.49 12.12 22.78
N LYS A 53 11.32 11.56 21.89
CA LYS A 53 12.58 12.19 21.43
C LYS A 53 12.33 13.52 20.73
N LYS A 54 11.30 13.63 19.89
CA LYS A 54 10.94 14.92 19.27
C LYS A 54 10.47 15.95 20.30
N ALA A 55 9.75 15.55 21.34
CA ALA A 55 9.34 16.46 22.41
C ALA A 55 10.55 17.01 23.19
N GLU A 56 11.50 16.15 23.55
CA GLU A 56 12.76 16.51 24.21
C GLU A 56 13.55 17.55 23.37
N ILE A 57 13.68 17.33 22.06
CA ILE A 57 14.34 18.27 21.15
C ILE A 57 13.63 19.64 21.13
N ARG A 58 12.29 19.67 21.16
CA ARG A 58 11.53 20.94 21.21
C ARG A 58 11.80 21.70 22.51
N GLN A 59 11.80 21.01 23.65
CA GLN A 59 12.13 21.61 24.96
C GLN A 59 13.56 22.18 24.97
N ARG A 60 14.54 21.41 24.50
CA ARG A 60 15.93 21.87 24.40
C ARG A 60 16.06 23.11 23.51
N ARG A 61 15.35 23.14 22.37
CA ARG A 61 15.35 24.30 21.46
C ARG A 61 14.78 25.55 22.11
N ALA A 62 13.68 25.43 22.86
CA ALA A 62 13.06 26.53 23.58
C ALA A 62 13.97 27.09 24.69
N ASN A 63 14.73 26.21 25.34
CA ASN A 63 15.64 26.59 26.42
C ASN A 63 16.98 27.17 25.93
N ARG A 64 17.29 27.17 24.62
CA ARG A 64 18.57 27.70 24.09
C ARG A 64 18.80 29.19 24.39
N HIS A 65 17.72 29.97 24.45
CA HIS A 65 17.80 31.41 24.69
C HIS A 65 17.63 31.78 26.16
N LYS A 66 17.50 30.79 27.05
CA LYS A 66 17.36 30.98 28.50
C LYS A 66 18.68 30.81 29.24
N LYS A 67 19.79 30.70 28.51
CA LYS A 67 21.16 30.60 29.03
C LYS A 67 21.88 31.91 28.80
#